data_AF-Q21AA2-F1
#
_entry.id   AF-Q21AA2-F1
#
_cell.length_a   1.000
_cell.length_b   1.000
_cell.length_c   1.000
_cell.angle_alpha   90.00
_cell.angle_beta   90.00
_cell.angle_gamma   90.00
#
_symmetry.space_group_name_H-M   'P 1'
#
loop_
_entity.id
_entity.type
_entity.pdbx_description
1 polymer ?
#
loop_
_entity_poly.entity_id
_entity_poly.type
_entity_poly.pdbx_seq_one_letter_code
_entity_poly.pdbx_strand_id
1 'polypeptide(L)'
;MTAKDRKIRRIAAVQARLHRIAEWQLMECQAKESELDERRRRIIEGFNDETKLPELVAQIASRSLRAASVEHGVVSKTKQRLAAHARDEARKLKQVLRKVHVLAGRAIREQEKRTLEDEIDKSVKRSIDKQ
;
A
#
# COMPACT_ATOMS: atom_id res chain seq x y z
N MET A 1 -1.36 24.47 -16.68
CA MET A 1 -0.77 23.49 -15.74
C MET A 1 0.75 23.66 -15.73
N THR A 2 1.35 23.91 -14.57
CA THR A 2 2.79 24.22 -14.48
C THR A 2 3.67 22.96 -14.62
N ALA A 3 4.95 23.13 -14.94
CA ALA A 3 5.92 22.03 -14.93
C ALA A 3 6.02 21.34 -13.55
N LYS A 4 5.88 22.13 -12.47
CA LYS A 4 5.86 21.66 -11.09
C LYS A 4 4.65 20.77 -10.79
N ASP A 5 3.47 21.11 -11.31
CA ASP A 5 2.25 20.29 -11.15
C ASP A 5 2.39 18.94 -11.84
N ARG A 6 2.92 18.94 -13.07
CA ARG A 6 3.22 17.70 -13.81
C ARG A 6 4.18 16.81 -13.05
N LYS A 7 5.25 17.39 -12.48
CA LYS A 7 6.21 16.65 -11.66
C LYS A 7 5.54 16.03 -10.43
N ILE A 8 4.70 16.77 -9.71
CA ILE A 8 4.03 16.26 -8.50
C ILE A 8 3.04 15.14 -8.84
N ARG A 9 2.30 15.23 -9.95
CA ARG A 9 1.44 14.14 -10.43
C ARG A 9 2.21 12.88 -10.82
N ARG A 10 3.38 13.04 -11.47
CA ARG A 10 4.27 11.91 -11.78
C ARG A 10 4.79 11.23 -10.51
N ILE A 11 5.21 12.02 -9.51
CA ILE A 11 5.63 11.49 -8.21
C ILE A 11 4.47 10.73 -7.55
N ALA A 12 3.24 11.24 -7.62
CA ALA A 12 2.06 10.55 -7.08
C ALA A 12 1.85 9.18 -7.75
N ALA A 13 1.98 9.11 -9.08
CA ALA A 13 1.83 7.86 -9.83
C ALA A 13 2.92 6.84 -9.47
N VAL A 14 4.18 7.28 -9.36
CA VAL A 14 5.29 6.42 -8.92
C VAL A 14 5.05 5.92 -7.50
N GLN A 15 4.67 6.82 -6.60
CA GLN A 15 4.41 6.48 -5.20
C GLN A 15 3.24 5.50 -5.04
N ALA A 16 2.20 5.61 -5.88
CA ALA A 16 1.10 4.65 -5.91
C ALA A 16 1.57 3.27 -6.37
N ARG A 17 2.47 3.21 -7.36
CA ARG A 17 3.07 1.94 -7.82
C ARG A 17 3.94 1.31 -6.74
N LEU A 18 4.76 2.10 -6.05
CA LEU A 18 5.61 1.61 -4.94
C LEU A 18 4.78 1.07 -3.79
N HIS A 19 3.72 1.79 -3.39
CA HIS A 19 2.80 1.32 -2.37
C HIS A 19 2.14 -0.01 -2.76
N ARG A 20 1.67 -0.14 -4.01
CA ARG A 20 1.07 -1.38 -4.52
C ARG A 20 2.05 -2.55 -4.50
N ILE A 21 3.31 -2.33 -4.89
CA ILE A 21 4.36 -3.36 -4.81
C ILE A 21 4.58 -3.80 -3.36
N ALA A 22 4.65 -2.85 -2.42
CA ALA A 22 4.82 -3.16 -1.01
C ALA A 22 3.63 -3.96 -0.43
N GLU A 23 2.40 -3.65 -0.84
CA GLU A 23 1.21 -4.42 -0.49
C GLU A 23 1.27 -5.85 -1.04
N TRP A 24 1.67 -6.00 -2.30
CA TRP A 24 1.80 -7.32 -2.92
C TRP A 24 2.83 -8.20 -2.21
N GLN A 25 3.99 -7.63 -1.86
CA GLN A 25 5.00 -8.34 -1.09
C GLN A 25 4.49 -8.77 0.29
N LEU A 26 3.72 -7.91 0.96
CA LEU A 26 3.10 -8.26 2.24
C LEU A 26 2.09 -9.40 2.07
N MET A 27 1.23 -9.34 1.05
CA MET A 27 0.25 -10.40 0.75
C MET A 27 0.93 -11.73 0.43
N GLU A 28 2.00 -11.72 -0.36
CA GLU A 28 2.77 -12.94 -0.66
C GLU A 28 3.37 -13.55 0.61
N CYS A 29 3.89 -12.71 1.51
CA CYS A 29 4.40 -13.17 2.80
C CYS A 29 3.30 -13.74 3.71
N GLN A 30 2.09 -13.16 3.68
CA GLN A 30 0.93 -13.67 4.41
C GLN A 30 0.39 -14.99 3.85
N ALA A 31 0.46 -15.17 2.52
CA ALA A 31 0.12 -16.44 1.88
C ALA A 31 1.10 -17.54 2.33
N LYS A 32 2.41 -17.26 2.32
CA LYS A 32 3.44 -18.18 2.83
C LYS A 32 3.25 -18.55 4.29
N GLU A 33 2.86 -17.59 5.14
CA GLU A 33 2.53 -17.87 6.55
C GLU A 33 1.33 -18.82 6.66
N SER A 34 0.27 -18.56 5.90
CA SER A 34 -0.92 -19.42 5.86
C SER A 34 -0.60 -20.84 5.40
N GLU A 35 0.28 -21.00 4.41
CA GLU A 35 0.74 -22.32 3.94
C GLU A 35 1.53 -23.06 5.03
N LEU A 36 2.38 -22.36 5.78
CA LEU A 36 3.13 -22.95 6.90
C LEU A 36 2.22 -23.35 8.06
N ASP A 37 1.22 -22.52 8.38
CA ASP A 37 0.21 -22.83 9.40
C ASP A 37 -0.60 -24.07 9.02
N GLU A 38 -1.01 -24.16 7.76
CA GLU A 38 -1.73 -25.30 7.24
C GLU A 38 -0.87 -26.57 7.24
N ARG A 39 0.41 -26.46 6.84
CA ARG A 39 1.36 -27.58 6.94
C ARG A 39 1.54 -28.04 8.39
N ARG A 40 1.64 -27.11 9.34
CA ARG A 40 1.74 -27.41 10.77
C ARG A 40 0.48 -28.10 11.27
N ARG A 41 -0.70 -27.61 10.89
CA ARG A 41 -2.00 -28.23 11.24
C ARG A 41 -2.05 -29.68 10.76
N ARG A 42 -1.72 -29.96 9.49
CA ARG A 42 -1.71 -31.32 8.95
C ARG A 42 -0.74 -32.26 9.68
N ILE A 43 0.44 -31.76 10.06
CA ILE A 43 1.38 -32.53 10.88
C ILE A 43 0.79 -32.82 12.27
N ILE A 44 0.01 -31.93 12.86
CA ILE A 44 -0.61 -32.19 14.16
C ILE A 44 -1.81 -33.15 14.02
N GLU A 45 -2.66 -32.95 13.01
CA GLU A 45 -3.84 -33.78 12.75
C GLU A 45 -3.46 -35.23 12.43
N GLY A 46 -2.50 -35.44 11.53
CA GLY A 46 -2.01 -36.79 11.21
C GLY A 46 -1.40 -37.53 12.41
N PHE A 47 -1.07 -36.82 13.49
CA PHE A 47 -0.55 -37.42 14.72
C PHE A 47 -1.63 -37.69 15.77
N ASN A 48 -2.74 -36.94 15.75
CA ASN A 48 -3.86 -37.18 16.66
C ASN A 48 -4.67 -38.42 16.24
N ASP A 49 -4.70 -38.74 14.95
CA ASP A 49 -5.45 -39.89 14.42
C ASP A 49 -4.71 -41.23 14.59
N GLU A 50 -3.39 -41.22 14.82
CA GLU A 50 -2.58 -42.43 14.95
C GLU A 50 -2.21 -42.74 16.41
N THR A 51 -3.10 -43.43 17.12
CA THR A 51 -2.82 -44.06 18.41
C THR A 51 -1.63 -45.02 18.29
N LYS A 52 -0.46 -44.60 18.82
CA LYS A 52 0.82 -45.32 18.89
C LYS A 52 1.63 -45.37 17.59
N LEU A 53 2.07 -44.21 17.15
CA LEU A 53 3.13 -44.08 16.16
C LEU A 53 4.46 -44.71 16.62
N PRO A 54 5.16 -45.47 15.76
CA PRO A 54 6.52 -45.93 16.03
C PRO A 54 7.44 -44.76 16.38
N GLU A 55 8.40 -44.98 17.28
CA GLU A 55 9.29 -43.94 17.81
C GLU A 55 10.02 -43.15 16.72
N LEU A 56 10.39 -43.82 15.62
CA LEU A 56 11.01 -43.19 14.45
C LEU A 56 10.10 -42.12 13.81
N VAL A 57 8.80 -42.39 13.71
CA VAL A 57 7.83 -41.46 13.11
C VAL A 57 7.60 -40.26 14.04
N ALA A 58 7.54 -40.49 15.35
CA ALA A 58 7.49 -39.42 16.35
C ALA A 58 8.71 -38.49 16.30
N GLN A 59 9.91 -39.05 16.09
CA GLN A 59 11.13 -38.27 15.91
C GLN A 59 11.12 -37.45 14.61
N ILE A 60 10.67 -38.03 13.50
CA ILE A 60 10.59 -37.35 12.19
C ILE A 60 9.64 -36.15 12.25
N ALA A 61 8.47 -36.30 12.89
CA ALA A 61 7.57 -35.16 13.04
C ALA A 61 8.04 -34.14 14.06
N SER A 62 8.66 -34.56 15.15
CA SER A 62 9.29 -33.63 16.09
C SER A 62 10.35 -32.76 15.39
N ARG A 63 11.08 -33.32 14.42
CA ARG A 63 12.02 -32.56 13.59
C ARG A 63 11.29 -31.66 12.59
N SER A 64 10.22 -32.14 11.96
CA SER A 64 9.42 -31.39 11.00
C SER A 64 8.68 -30.21 11.64
N LEU A 65 8.12 -30.38 12.85
CA LEU A 65 7.49 -29.32 13.63
C LEU A 65 8.50 -28.26 14.09
N ARG A 66 9.71 -28.69 14.50
CA ARG A 66 10.80 -27.76 14.82
C ARG A 66 11.22 -26.94 13.59
N ALA A 67 11.38 -27.58 12.43
CA ALA A 67 11.67 -26.90 11.18
C ALA A 67 10.57 -25.88 10.81
N ALA A 68 9.30 -26.30 10.83
CA ALA A 68 8.17 -25.43 10.57
C ALA A 68 8.09 -24.24 11.56
N SER A 69 8.43 -24.46 12.84
CA SER A 69 8.45 -23.39 13.84
C SER A 69 9.55 -22.35 13.56
N VAL A 70 10.74 -22.80 13.14
CA VAL A 70 11.83 -21.90 12.73
C VAL A 70 11.44 -21.11 11.49
N GLU A 71 10.90 -21.78 10.47
CA GLU A 71 10.39 -21.15 9.25
C GLU A 71 9.33 -20.08 9.57
N HIS A 72 8.37 -20.40 10.45
CA HIS A 72 7.35 -19.45 10.89
C HIS A 72 7.96 -18.24 11.63
N GLY A 73 9.01 -18.43 12.42
CA GLY A 73 9.74 -17.34 13.07
C GLY A 73 10.39 -16.38 12.06
N VAL A 74 10.98 -16.92 10.99
CA VAL A 74 11.59 -16.12 9.90
C VAL A 74 10.52 -15.37 9.09
N VAL A 75 9.43 -16.05 8.74
CA VAL A 75 8.30 -15.45 8.01
C VAL A 75 7.64 -14.35 8.83
N SER A 76 7.43 -14.55 10.13
CA SER A 76 6.84 -13.54 11.02
C SER A 76 7.67 -12.26 11.09
N LYS A 77 8.99 -12.37 11.24
CA LYS A 77 9.91 -11.22 11.20
C LYS A 77 9.86 -10.50 9.85
N THR A 78 9.84 -11.27 8.77
CA THR A 78 9.77 -10.73 7.40
C THR A 78 8.45 -10.00 7.18
N LYS A 79 7.33 -10.57 7.61
CA LYS A 79 5.99 -9.96 7.58
C LYS A 79 5.95 -8.65 8.34
N GLN A 80 6.53 -8.58 9.55
CA GLN A 80 6.60 -7.34 10.32
C GLN A 80 7.36 -6.24 9.56
N ARG A 81 8.50 -6.59 8.96
CA ARG A 81 9.29 -5.65 8.14
C ARG A 81 8.52 -5.18 6.91
N LEU A 82 7.88 -6.09 6.19
CA LEU A 82 7.09 -5.77 5.00
C LEU A 82 5.85 -4.94 5.35
N ALA A 83 5.21 -5.22 6.49
CA ALA A 83 4.07 -4.43 6.97
C ALA A 83 4.49 -3.01 7.37
N ALA A 84 5.65 -2.84 8.00
CA ALA A 84 6.20 -1.51 8.27
C ALA A 84 6.48 -0.75 6.96
N HIS A 85 7.15 -1.41 6.01
CA HIS A 85 7.46 -0.84 4.70
C HIS A 85 6.18 -0.42 3.94
N ALA A 86 5.17 -1.29 3.86
CA ALA A 86 3.89 -0.98 3.22
C ALA A 86 3.19 0.23 3.86
N ARG A 87 3.23 0.34 5.20
CA ARG A 87 2.70 1.51 5.92
C ARG A 87 3.47 2.79 5.60
N ASP A 88 4.78 2.73 5.48
CA ASP A 88 5.59 3.90 5.15
C ASP A 88 5.35 4.37 3.72
N GLU A 89 5.25 3.44 2.76
CA GLU A 89 4.87 3.78 1.37
C GLU A 89 3.45 4.35 1.28
N ALA A 90 2.50 3.86 2.10
CA ALA A 90 1.16 4.41 2.21
C ALA A 90 1.17 5.85 2.77
N ARG A 91 1.99 6.12 3.79
CA ARG A 91 2.15 7.46 4.37
C ARG A 91 2.73 8.43 3.35
N LYS A 92 3.77 8.04 2.62
CA LYS A 92 4.35 8.84 1.53
C LYS A 92 3.32 9.12 0.45
N LEU A 93 2.54 8.11 0.03
CA LEU A 93 1.45 8.28 -0.94
C LEU A 93 0.42 9.30 -0.46
N LYS A 94 -0.05 9.16 0.79
CA LYS A 94 -1.00 10.10 1.40
C LYS A 94 -0.48 11.54 1.39
N GLN A 95 0.79 11.75 1.70
CA GLN A 95 1.40 13.09 1.66
C GLN A 95 1.45 13.66 0.24
N VAL A 96 1.80 12.85 -0.76
CA VAL A 96 1.86 13.30 -2.15
C VAL A 96 0.45 13.58 -2.70
N LEU A 97 -0.53 12.75 -2.38
CA LEU A 97 -1.93 12.97 -2.77
C LEU A 97 -2.49 14.26 -2.18
N ARG A 98 -2.17 14.59 -0.92
CA ARG A 98 -2.51 15.89 -0.32
C ARG A 98 -1.93 17.05 -1.13
N LYS A 99 -0.66 16.95 -1.57
CA LYS A 99 -0.04 17.97 -2.43
C LYS A 99 -0.78 18.10 -3.77
N VAL A 100 -1.12 16.99 -4.41
CA VAL A 100 -1.91 16.99 -5.67
C VAL A 100 -3.26 17.67 -5.47
N HIS A 101 -3.96 17.38 -4.38
CA HIS A 101 -5.26 17.98 -4.06
C HIS A 101 -5.15 19.51 -3.86
N VAL A 102 -4.15 19.96 -3.09
CA VAL A 102 -3.90 21.41 -2.90
C VAL A 102 -3.60 22.11 -4.23
N LEU A 103 -2.82 21.48 -5.12
CA LEU A 103 -2.56 22.05 -6.45
C LEU A 103 -3.81 22.12 -7.31
N ALA A 104 -4.67 21.09 -7.29
CA ALA A 104 -5.94 21.11 -7.99
C ALA A 104 -6.82 22.26 -7.50
N GLY A 105 -6.94 22.46 -6.18
CA GLY A 105 -7.69 23.57 -5.61
C GLY A 105 -7.09 24.96 -5.87
N ARG A 106 -5.77 25.07 -6.11
CA ARG A 106 -5.16 26.33 -6.57
C ARG A 106 -5.49 26.62 -8.03
N ALA A 107 -5.41 25.61 -8.89
CA ALA A 107 -5.75 25.77 -10.30
C ALA A 107 -7.22 26.18 -10.50
N ILE A 108 -8.14 25.63 -9.71
CA ILE A 108 -9.56 26.02 -9.72
C ILE A 108 -9.71 27.49 -9.32
N ARG A 109 -9.15 27.89 -8.17
CA ARG A 109 -9.23 29.28 -7.70
C ARG A 109 -8.61 30.29 -8.66
N GLU A 110 -7.51 29.92 -9.31
CA GLU A 110 -6.88 30.79 -10.31
C GLU A 110 -7.72 30.91 -11.59
N GLN A 111 -8.43 29.85 -11.97
CA GLN A 111 -9.39 29.89 -13.06
C GLN A 111 -10.59 30.79 -12.73
N GLU A 112 -11.18 30.62 -11.53
CA GLU A 112 -12.27 31.46 -11.04
C GLU A 112 -11.87 32.94 -11.02
N LYS A 113 -10.69 33.25 -10.49
CA LYS A 113 -10.15 34.61 -10.47
C LYS A 113 -10.07 35.22 -11.88
N ARG A 114 -9.51 34.49 -12.85
CA ARG A 114 -9.42 34.97 -14.25
C ARG A 114 -10.78 35.21 -14.87
N THR A 115 -11.75 34.32 -14.61
CA THR A 115 -13.12 34.51 -15.11
C THR A 115 -13.77 35.76 -14.51
N LEU A 116 -13.56 36.03 -13.22
CA LEU A 116 -14.05 37.27 -12.59
C LEU A 116 -13.38 38.53 -13.16
N GLU A 117 -12.06 38.50 -13.35
CA GLU A 117 -11.32 39.61 -13.97
C GLU A 117 -11.85 39.89 -15.40
N ASP A 118 -12.06 38.84 -16.20
CA ASP A 118 -12.62 38.97 -17.55
C ASP A 118 -14.06 39.54 -17.55
N GLU A 119 -14.88 39.18 -16.57
CA GLU A 119 -16.25 39.70 -16.42
C GLU A 119 -16.27 41.16 -15.98
N ILE A 120 -15.36 41.55 -15.08
CA ILE A 120 -15.17 42.95 -14.67
C ILE A 120 -14.76 43.78 -15.89
N ASP A 121 -13.76 43.34 -16.66
CA ASP A 121 -13.29 44.04 -17.86
C ASP A 121 -14.40 44.20 -18.91
N LYS A 122 -15.21 43.16 -19.12
CA LYS A 122 -16.39 43.23 -20.02
C LYS A 122 -17.43 44.22 -19.51
N SER A 123 -17.67 44.24 -18.20
CA SER A 123 -18.65 45.14 -17.57
C SER A 123 -18.20 46.60 -17.64
N VAL A 124 -16.91 46.87 -17.44
CA VAL A 124 -16.29 48.20 -17.62
C VAL A 124 -16.45 48.67 -19.07
N LYS A 125 -16.08 47.83 -20.05
CA LYS A 125 -16.23 48.17 -21.47
C LYS A 125 -17.67 48.51 -21.85
N ARG A 126 -18.64 47.68 -21.43
CA ARG A 126 -20.08 47.92 -21.66
C ARG A 126 -20.61 49.20 -21.01
N SER A 127 -19.99 49.64 -19.91
CA SER A 127 -20.39 50.86 -19.21
C SER A 127 -19.88 52.11 -19.91
N ILE A 128 -18.68 52.03 -20.49
CA ILE A 128 -18.09 53.10 -21.32
C ILE A 128 -18.87 53.23 -22.64
N ASP A 129 -19.24 52.12 -23.29
CA ASP A 129 -19.98 52.14 -24.56
C ASP A 129 -21.44 52.65 -24.43
N LYS A 130 -21.95 52.81 -23.20
CA LYS A 130 -23.31 53.30 -22.91
C LYS A 130 -23.36 54.78 -22.52
N GLN A 131 -22.21 55.45 -22.41
CA GLN A 131 -22.10 56.91 -22.22
C GLN A 131 -21.87 57.59 -23.57
#